data_AF-A0A7X2SX74-F1
#
_entry.id   AF-A0A7X2SX74-F1
#
_cell.length_a   1.000
_cell.length_b   1.000
_cell.length_c   1.000
_cell.angle_alpha   90.00
_cell.angle_beta   90.00
_cell.angle_gamma   90.00
#
_symmetry.space_group_name_H-M   'P 1'
#
loop_
_entity.id
_entity.type
_entity.pdbx_description
1 polymer ?
#
loop_
_entity_poly.entity_id
_entity_poly.type
_entity_poly.pdbx_seq_one_letter_code
_entity_poly.pdbx_strand_id
1 'polypeptide(L)' 'ARGQQQGVFTADVQTIDVHRLISSICVHHVSNRYTFNALFSPDNSEAESIRRNRQLAVTATLRYIRK' A
#
# COMPACT_ATOMS: atom_id res chain seq x y z
N ALA A 1 4.96 -7.05 -18.29
CA ALA A 1 5.95 -7.75 -19.13
C ALA A 1 7.40 -7.61 -18.65
N ARG A 2 8.09 -6.44 -18.77
CA ARG A 2 9.55 -6.33 -18.49
C ARG A 2 10.01 -6.95 -17.16
N GLY A 3 9.37 -6.63 -16.04
CA GLY A 3 9.77 -7.18 -14.73
C GLY A 3 9.52 -8.68 -14.57
N GLN A 4 8.46 -9.21 -15.18
CA GLN A 4 8.21 -10.65 -15.24
C GLN A 4 9.25 -11.36 -16.13
N GLN A 5 9.58 -10.77 -17.28
CA GLN A 5 10.62 -11.28 -18.19
C GLN A 5 12.02 -11.30 -17.54
N GLN A 6 12.30 -10.34 -16.67
CA GLN A 6 13.53 -10.27 -15.87
C GLN A 6 13.51 -11.17 -14.63
N GLY A 7 12.40 -11.88 -14.35
CA GLY A 7 12.25 -12.74 -13.18
C GLY A 7 12.21 -12.01 -11.84
N VAL A 8 12.08 -10.67 -11.83
CA VAL A 8 12.01 -9.86 -10.61
C VAL A 8 10.59 -9.79 -10.02
N PHE A 9 9.58 -10.13 -10.82
CA PHE A 9 8.19 -10.24 -10.37
C PHE A 9 7.67 -11.67 -10.48
N THR A 10 6.75 -12.03 -9.59
CA THR A 10 6.03 -13.31 -9.65
C THR A 10 5.28 -13.46 -10.97
N ALA A 11 5.33 -14.64 -11.58
CA ALA A 11 4.84 -14.85 -12.95
C ALA A 11 3.31 -14.71 -13.08
N ASP A 12 2.58 -14.99 -12.00
CA ASP A 12 1.12 -14.98 -11.93
C ASP A 12 0.52 -13.61 -11.55
N VAL A 13 1.36 -12.62 -11.21
CA VAL A 13 0.88 -11.31 -10.77
C VAL A 13 0.08 -10.60 -11.86
N GLN A 14 -1.13 -10.14 -11.52
CA GLN A 14 -1.99 -9.38 -12.41
C GLN A 14 -1.89 -7.88 -12.13
N THR A 15 -1.77 -7.07 -13.18
CA THR A 15 -1.66 -5.61 -13.06
C THR A 15 -2.85 -4.99 -12.32
N ILE A 16 -4.06 -5.52 -12.53
CA ILE A 16 -5.29 -5.05 -11.87
C ILE A 16 -5.21 -5.22 -10.35
N ASP A 17 -4.62 -6.31 -9.87
CA ASP A 17 -4.53 -6.62 -8.43
C ASP A 17 -3.49 -5.73 -7.75
N VAL A 18 -2.36 -5.46 -8.44
CA VAL A 18 -1.36 -4.49 -7.96
C VAL A 18 -1.97 -3.10 -7.84
N HIS A 19 -2.69 -2.66 -8.87
CA HIS A 19 -3.37 -1.36 -8.85
C HIS A 19 -4.42 -1.29 -7.74
N ARG A 20 -5.21 -2.36 -7.58
CA ARG A 20 -6.24 -2.47 -6.53
C ARG A 20 -5.61 -2.42 -5.14
N LEU A 21 -4.53 -3.15 -4.89
CA LEU A 21 -3.81 -3.15 -3.60
C LEU A 21 -3.35 -1.74 -3.22
N ILE A 22 -2.66 -1.06 -4.12
CA ILE A 22 -2.17 0.31 -3.89
C ILE A 22 -3.35 1.26 -3.63
N SER A 23 -4.37 1.22 -4.49
CA SER A 23 -5.53 2.10 -4.40
C SER A 23 -6.32 1.88 -3.10
N SER A 24 -6.53 0.63 -2.69
CA SER A 24 -7.24 0.30 -1.47
C SER A 24 -6.56 0.88 -0.23
N ILE A 25 -5.23 0.79 -0.13
CA ILE A 25 -4.47 1.37 0.99
C ILE A 25 -4.60 2.90 1.00
N CYS A 26 -4.44 3.54 -0.15
CA CYS A 26 -4.54 5.00 -0.28
C CYS A 26 -5.95 5.53 0.03
N VAL A 27 -6.98 4.94 -0.58
CA VAL A 27 -8.37 5.37 -0.41
C VAL A 27 -8.83 5.12 1.02
N HIS A 28 -8.51 3.97 1.61
CA HIS A 28 -8.83 3.70 3.02
C HIS A 28 -8.20 4.75 3.94
N HIS A 29 -6.92 5.09 3.74
CA HIS A 29 -6.24 6.10 4.54
C HIS A 29 -6.95 7.47 4.50
N VAL A 30 -7.40 7.90 3.33
CA VAL A 30 -8.08 9.20 3.16
C VAL A 30 -9.51 9.16 3.69
N SER A 31 -10.30 8.16 3.27
CA SER A 31 -11.73 8.04 3.60
C SER A 31 -11.98 7.76 5.08
N ASN A 32 -11.03 7.09 5.75
CA ASN A 32 -11.18 6.70 7.16
C ASN A 32 -10.25 7.48 8.10
N ARG A 33 -9.59 8.56 7.65
CA ARG A 33 -8.53 9.24 8.42
C ARG A 33 -8.96 9.60 9.85
N TYR A 34 -10.17 10.15 10.01
CA TYR A 34 -10.62 10.64 11.30
C TYR A 34 -10.97 9.51 12.26
N THR A 35 -11.76 8.54 11.80
CA THR A 35 -12.21 7.41 12.63
C THR A 35 -11.05 6.48 12.96
N PHE A 36 -10.19 6.18 11.99
CA PHE A 36 -9.04 5.32 12.21
C PHE A 36 -8.00 5.95 13.14
N ASN A 37 -7.71 7.25 12.99
CA ASN A 37 -6.80 7.94 13.90
C ASN A 37 -7.36 8.00 15.32
N ALA A 38 -8.64 8.35 15.49
CA ALA A 38 -9.26 8.41 16.80
C ALA A 38 -9.21 7.05 17.55
N LEU A 39 -9.34 5.93 16.82
CA LEU A 39 -9.37 4.60 17.42
C LEU A 39 -7.98 3.99 17.68
N PHE A 40 -7.02 4.22 16.78
CA PHE A 40 -5.76 3.46 16.77
C PHE A 40 -4.50 4.32 16.87
N SER A 41 -4.63 5.65 16.75
CA SER A 41 -3.49 6.55 16.56
C SER A 41 -3.78 8.00 17.00
N PRO A 42 -4.42 8.24 18.16
CA PRO A 42 -4.93 9.56 18.52
C PRO A 42 -3.83 10.62 18.67
N ASP A 43 -2.63 10.22 19.09
CA ASP A 43 -1.51 11.14 19.34
C ASP A 43 -0.64 11.40 18.11
N ASN A 44 -0.93 10.76 16.97
CA ASN A 44 -0.09 10.89 15.77
C ASN A 44 -0.42 12.15 14.98
N SER A 45 0.60 12.87 14.54
CA SER A 45 0.41 13.94 13.58
C SER A 45 -0.05 13.41 12.21
N GLU A 46 -0.68 14.27 11.42
CA GLU A 46 -1.07 13.95 10.04
C GLU A 46 0.15 13.55 9.18
N ALA A 47 1.26 14.26 9.35
CA ALA A 47 2.50 13.97 8.62
C ALA A 47 3.07 12.57 8.94
N GLU A 48 2.99 12.13 10.20
CA GLU A 48 3.42 10.79 10.60
C GLU A 48 2.49 9.71 10.04
N SER A 49 1.19 9.96 10.06
CA SER A 49 0.18 9.05 9.51
C SER A 49 0.38 8.87 8.00
N ILE A 50 0.63 9.95 7.25
CA ILE A 50 0.95 9.90 5.81
C ILE A 50 2.25 9.12 5.57
N ARG A 51 3.30 9.40 6.36
CA ARG A 51 4.61 8.72 6.23
C ARG A 51 4.46 7.21 6.42
N ARG A 52 3.74 6.78 7.46
CA ARG A 52 3.48 5.35 7.73
C ARG A 52 2.63 4.71 6.64
N ASN A 53 1.57 5.38 6.19
CA ASN A 53 0.73 4.83 5.12
C ASN A 53 1.51 4.62 3.81
N ARG A 54 2.38 5.58 3.44
CA ARG A 54 3.28 5.44 2.30
C ARG A 54 4.21 4.24 2.44
N GLN A 55 4.82 4.07 3.63
CA GLN A 55 5.69 2.94 3.90
C GLN A 55 4.94 1.59 3.83
N LEU A 56 3.71 1.55 4.35
CA LEU A 56 2.84 0.38 4.26
C LEU A 56 2.53 0.02 2.80
N ALA A 57 2.09 0.99 2.00
CA ALA A 57 1.76 0.78 0.59
C ALA A 57 2.95 0.24 -0.20
N VAL A 58 4.15 0.83 -0.03
CA VAL A 58 5.38 0.37 -0.68
C VAL A 58 5.75 -1.04 -0.23
N THR A 59 5.74 -1.29 1.08
CA THR A 59 6.14 -2.58 1.65
C THR A 59 5.20 -3.70 1.20
N ALA A 60 3.89 -3.49 1.31
CA ALA A 60 2.88 -4.45 0.90
C ALA A 60 2.97 -4.74 -0.59
N THR A 61 3.07 -3.70 -1.43
CA THR A 61 3.19 -3.86 -2.88
C THR A 61 4.45 -4.62 -3.27
N LEU A 62 5.61 -4.24 -2.74
CA LEU A 62 6.86 -4.93 -3.05
C LEU A 62 6.85 -6.39 -2.60
N ARG A 63 6.29 -6.70 -1.42
CA ARG A 63 6.14 -8.09 -0.96
C ARG A 63 5.14 -8.89 -1.78
N TYR A 64 4.10 -8.25 -2.29
CA TYR A 64 3.10 -8.90 -3.12
C TYR A 64 3.63 -9.26 -4.52
N ILE A 65 4.44 -8.38 -5.12
CA ILE A 65 4.91 -8.58 -6.51
C ILE A 65 6.26 -9.28 -6.61
N ARG A 66 7.09 -9.29 -5.55
CA ARG A 66 8.42 -9.92 -5.59
C ARG A 66 8.32 -11.43 -5.41
N LYS A 67 9.23 -12.12 -6.11
CA LYS A 67 9.50 -13.54 -5.94
C LYS A 67 10.25 -13.82 -4.64
#